data_AF-A0A6I7PV18-F1
#
_entry.id   AF-A0A6I7PV18-F1
#
_cell.length_a   1.000
_cell.length_b   1.000
_cell.length_c   1.000
_cell.angle_alpha   90.00
_cell.angle_beta   90.00
_cell.angle_gamma   90.00
#
_symmetry.space_group_name_H-M   'P 1'
#
loop_
_entity.id
_entity.type
_entity.pdbx_description
1 polymer ?
#
loop_
_entity_poly.entity_id
_entity_poly.type
_entity_poly.pdbx_seq_one_letter_code
_entity_poly.pdbx_strand_id
1 'polypeptide(L)'
;MDRRALQFSPIQRYLEQLHNELLGLEGGEVASYIPELTRADPTWLGIAMVTVDGHVYQVGDSRQSFTIQSISKAITYGLALEDRGLDQVLAKVGVEPSGEAFNSISLEPETGRPLNPMINAGAIATTGLVLAKPDAPPMQRILETFGRYAGRRMEIDEHVYRSESETGHRNRAISHLLYGHGILERTPEDVLDLYFRQCSILVTARDLALMGACLANNGVNPVTGVVAIQSRYVEKVLSVMSTCGMYDFSGSWVYNVGMPAKSGVGGGIMAVLPGQFGLGLFSPPLDEKGNSLRGIEACKRLSGDFALHLFHVARSTSATVIRLVYDSAKRSSRRRRNSSELSILAAQGHRVRVYELQGELLFGSAESVGLEILTGMSEVDYLIVDLRRVIGVDHASILVLSELYTRISTEGKRLFFTDCRNLYRFRKQLQREPGVGQDPAPLHFADTDHALEWCEDQLIAEAMADGIDTMAVDLSQQYLCIGMTAEEIEELRQSGTEQRLPTGTLIFATGAPADAMYFIYSGEVEVWIDAGPAHHLRLTTLGPGMVFGEVALVNHKRRTANVSTLAA
;
A
#
# COMPACT_ATOMS: atom_id res chain seq x y z
N MET A 1 -21.79 -3.72 0.29
CA MET A 1 -21.31 -4.94 0.98
C MET A 1 -22.52 -5.65 1.57
N ASP A 2 -22.67 -6.96 1.34
CA ASP A 2 -23.84 -7.71 1.79
C ASP A 2 -23.82 -7.86 3.31
N ARG A 3 -24.76 -7.21 4.01
CA ARG A 3 -24.89 -7.29 5.48
C ARG A 3 -25.03 -8.74 5.97
N ARG A 4 -25.49 -9.66 5.10
CA ARG A 4 -25.59 -11.10 5.42
C ARG A 4 -24.23 -11.76 5.66
N ALA A 5 -23.17 -11.36 4.94
CA ALA A 5 -21.85 -11.97 5.11
C ALA A 5 -21.23 -11.63 6.49
N LEU A 6 -21.44 -10.41 6.99
CA LEU A 6 -20.96 -9.98 8.31
C LEU A 6 -21.67 -10.72 9.45
N GLN A 7 -22.95 -11.07 9.27
CA GLN A 7 -23.73 -11.81 10.28
C GLN A 7 -23.15 -13.22 10.57
N PHE A 8 -22.46 -13.82 9.60
CA PHE A 8 -21.79 -15.12 9.78
C PHE A 8 -20.31 -14.99 10.15
N SER A 9 -19.76 -13.78 10.23
CA SER A 9 -18.36 -13.55 10.56
C SER A 9 -18.02 -14.11 11.95
N PRO A 10 -16.95 -14.92 12.09
CA PRO A 10 -16.47 -15.38 13.39
C PRO A 10 -16.12 -14.23 14.34
N ILE A 11 -15.63 -13.11 13.79
CA ILE A 11 -15.31 -11.90 14.56
C ILE A 11 -16.58 -11.28 15.14
N GLN A 12 -17.64 -11.14 14.34
CA GLN A 12 -18.91 -10.59 14.81
C GLN A 12 -19.48 -11.44 15.96
N ARG A 13 -19.47 -12.77 15.80
CA ARG A 13 -19.91 -13.72 16.84
C ARG A 13 -19.05 -13.65 18.10
N TYR A 14 -17.74 -13.49 17.95
CA TYR A 14 -16.85 -13.29 19.10
C TYR A 14 -17.18 -12.01 19.86
N LEU A 15 -17.40 -10.88 19.17
CA LEU A 15 -17.78 -9.63 19.83
C LEU A 15 -19.11 -9.76 20.57
N GLU A 16 -20.08 -10.50 20.00
CA GLU A 16 -21.35 -10.82 20.64
C GLU A 16 -21.18 -11.64 21.92
N GLN A 17 -20.32 -12.65 21.89
CA GLN A 17 -19.99 -13.43 23.08
C GLN A 17 -19.29 -12.57 24.15
N LEU A 18 -18.25 -11.82 23.74
CA LEU A 18 -17.49 -10.95 24.64
C LEU A 18 -18.40 -9.90 25.29
N HIS A 19 -19.29 -9.28 24.52
CA HIS A 19 -20.28 -8.32 25.03
C HIS A 19 -21.15 -8.94 26.13
N ASN A 20 -21.72 -10.12 25.89
CA ASN A 20 -22.56 -10.82 26.87
C ASN A 20 -21.79 -11.17 28.15
N GLU A 21 -20.54 -11.62 28.03
CA GLU A 21 -19.69 -11.93 29.19
C GLU A 21 -19.38 -10.67 30.02
N LEU A 22 -19.10 -9.55 29.35
CA LEU A 22 -18.76 -8.28 30.01
C LEU A 22 -19.95 -7.57 30.65
N LEU A 23 -21.19 -7.83 30.20
CA LEU A 23 -22.39 -7.34 30.89
C LEU A 23 -22.46 -7.85 32.33
N GLY A 24 -21.96 -9.06 32.60
CA GLY A 24 -21.89 -9.63 33.94
C GLY A 24 -20.76 -9.07 34.82
N LEU A 25 -19.87 -8.24 34.27
CA LEU A 25 -18.82 -7.58 35.05
C LEU A 25 -19.42 -6.39 35.80
N GLU A 26 -19.53 -6.54 37.12
CA GLU A 26 -19.98 -5.52 38.05
C GLU A 26 -18.79 -4.73 38.64
N GLY A 27 -19.06 -3.49 39.06
CA GLY A 27 -18.08 -2.59 39.66
C GLY A 27 -17.88 -1.30 38.87
N GLY A 28 -17.03 -0.42 39.43
CA GLY A 28 -16.79 0.93 38.92
C GLY A 28 -17.94 1.89 39.18
N GLU A 29 -17.69 3.18 38.94
CA GLU A 29 -18.67 4.25 39.18
C GLU A 29 -18.76 5.20 37.98
N VAL A 30 -19.96 5.74 37.75
CA VAL A 30 -20.16 6.77 36.73
C VAL A 30 -19.49 8.06 37.20
N ALA A 31 -18.81 8.77 36.29
CA ALA A 31 -18.14 10.02 36.60
C ALA A 31 -19.10 11.05 37.21
N SER A 32 -18.79 11.50 38.43
CA SER A 32 -19.67 12.37 39.23
C SER A 32 -19.24 13.82 39.31
N TYR A 33 -17.99 14.13 38.95
CA TYR A 33 -17.45 15.49 39.02
C TYR A 33 -17.99 16.43 37.92
N ILE A 34 -18.57 15.88 36.85
CA ILE A 34 -19.39 16.61 35.87
C ILE A 34 -20.83 16.15 36.07
N PRO A 35 -21.70 17.00 36.63
CA PRO A 35 -23.09 16.65 36.93
C PRO A 35 -23.83 16.00 35.75
N GLU A 36 -23.57 16.47 34.53
CA GLU A 36 -24.26 15.95 33.35
C GLU A 36 -23.86 14.52 32.96
N LEU A 37 -22.65 14.06 33.33
CA LEU A 37 -22.23 12.68 33.07
C LEU A 37 -22.93 11.67 33.99
N THR A 38 -23.42 12.09 35.16
CA THR A 38 -24.14 11.21 36.10
C THR A 38 -25.46 10.67 35.55
N ARG A 39 -25.98 11.28 34.48
CA ARG A 39 -27.22 10.85 33.80
C ARG A 39 -27.01 9.64 32.88
N ALA A 40 -25.77 9.23 32.64
CA ALA A 40 -25.48 8.07 31.80
C ALA A 40 -25.95 6.77 32.48
N ASP A 41 -26.59 5.88 31.72
CA ASP A 41 -27.00 4.58 32.22
C ASP A 41 -25.77 3.69 32.46
N PRO A 42 -25.51 3.21 33.69
CA PRO A 42 -24.34 2.38 33.99
C PRO A 42 -24.39 0.99 33.31
N THR A 43 -25.53 0.59 32.75
CA THR A 43 -25.69 -0.69 32.04
C THR A 43 -25.25 -0.65 30.58
N TRP A 44 -25.07 0.54 30.00
CA TRP A 44 -24.66 0.66 28.61
C TRP A 44 -23.29 0.03 28.36
N LEU A 45 -23.23 -0.79 27.30
CA LEU A 45 -22.00 -1.39 26.80
C LEU A 45 -22.05 -1.49 25.28
N GLY A 46 -21.20 -0.72 24.61
CA GLY A 46 -21.04 -0.73 23.16
C GLY A 46 -19.62 -1.10 22.77
N ILE A 47 -19.49 -2.03 21.81
CA ILE A 47 -18.20 -2.43 21.23
C ILE A 47 -18.30 -2.31 19.71
N ALA A 48 -17.33 -1.65 19.09
CA ALA A 48 -17.22 -1.55 17.64
C ALA A 48 -15.76 -1.70 17.19
N MET A 49 -15.56 -2.42 16.09
CA MET A 49 -14.27 -2.61 15.44
C MET A 49 -14.38 -2.30 13.95
N VAL A 50 -13.43 -1.54 13.42
CA VAL A 50 -13.40 -1.14 12.01
C VAL A 50 -12.05 -1.50 11.41
N THR A 51 -12.03 -2.35 10.40
CA THR A 51 -10.78 -2.76 9.73
C THR A 51 -10.28 -1.71 8.76
N VAL A 52 -8.99 -1.77 8.40
CA VAL A 52 -8.40 -0.89 7.36
C VAL A 52 -9.03 -1.08 5.98
N ASP A 53 -9.68 -2.22 5.73
CA ASP A 53 -10.47 -2.49 4.51
C ASP A 53 -11.91 -1.93 4.59
N GLY A 54 -12.28 -1.26 5.68
CA GLY A 54 -13.58 -0.63 5.84
C GLY A 54 -14.71 -1.56 6.32
N HIS A 55 -14.38 -2.77 6.79
CA HIS A 55 -15.38 -3.64 7.42
C HIS A 55 -15.72 -3.14 8.82
N VAL A 56 -17.01 -3.07 9.15
CA VAL A 56 -17.50 -2.57 10.45
C VAL A 56 -18.20 -3.69 11.20
N TYR A 57 -17.65 -4.07 12.35
CA TYR A 57 -18.21 -5.01 13.32
C TYR A 57 -18.68 -4.22 14.54
N GLN A 58 -19.86 -4.53 15.07
CA GLN A 58 -20.42 -3.77 16.19
C GLN A 58 -21.44 -4.59 16.98
N VAL A 59 -21.54 -4.35 18.27
CA VAL A 59 -22.48 -5.03 19.19
C VAL A 59 -22.92 -4.10 20.32
N GLY A 60 -24.09 -4.37 20.90
CA GLY A 60 -24.63 -3.63 22.04
C GLY A 60 -24.91 -2.18 21.71
N ASP A 61 -24.69 -1.30 22.69
CA ASP A 61 -24.94 0.14 22.64
C ASP A 61 -23.87 0.91 21.84
N SER A 62 -23.26 0.26 20.85
CA SER A 62 -22.18 0.80 19.99
C SER A 62 -22.53 2.11 19.27
N ARG A 63 -23.82 2.45 19.18
CA ARG A 63 -24.36 3.66 18.55
C ARG A 63 -24.95 4.66 19.55
N GLN A 64 -24.88 4.37 20.84
CA GLN A 64 -25.26 5.32 21.88
C GLN A 64 -24.29 6.51 21.84
N SER A 65 -24.84 7.72 21.85
CA SER A 65 -24.03 8.94 21.84
C SER A 65 -23.58 9.30 23.25
N PHE A 66 -22.33 9.76 23.34
CA PHE A 66 -21.71 10.29 24.55
C PHE A 66 -20.65 11.33 24.18
N THR A 67 -20.24 12.17 25.13
CA THR A 67 -19.18 13.16 24.89
C THR A 67 -17.80 12.50 24.83
N ILE A 68 -17.00 12.85 23.83
CA ILE A 68 -15.69 12.24 23.54
C ILE A 68 -14.64 12.47 24.63
N GLN A 69 -14.76 13.57 25.38
CA GLN A 69 -13.90 13.89 26.51
C GLN A 69 -12.41 13.86 26.12
N SER A 70 -11.53 13.37 27.01
CA SER A 70 -10.08 13.31 26.80
C SER A 70 -9.63 12.49 25.58
N ILE A 71 -10.51 11.71 24.94
CA ILE A 71 -10.18 11.00 23.68
C ILE A 71 -9.90 11.99 22.56
N SER A 72 -10.55 13.16 22.60
CA SER A 72 -10.38 14.26 21.63
C SER A 72 -8.93 14.74 21.50
N LYS A 73 -8.13 14.63 22.58
CA LYS A 73 -6.76 15.14 22.67
C LYS A 73 -5.86 14.56 21.57
N ALA A 74 -6.01 13.27 21.28
CA ALA A 74 -5.21 12.59 20.26
C ALA A 74 -5.47 13.17 18.85
N ILE A 75 -6.74 13.44 18.54
CA ILE A 75 -7.15 13.98 17.24
C ILE A 75 -6.72 15.44 17.11
N THR A 76 -6.90 16.26 18.15
CA THR A 76 -6.46 17.67 18.12
C THR A 76 -4.94 17.80 18.09
N TYR A 77 -4.20 16.87 18.70
CA TYR A 77 -2.74 16.80 18.54
C TYR A 77 -2.33 16.57 17.09
N GLY A 78 -2.98 15.63 16.41
CA GLY A 78 -2.82 15.43 14.97
C GLY A 78 -3.11 16.70 14.17
N LEU A 79 -4.19 17.42 14.49
CA LEU A 79 -4.54 18.69 13.83
C LEU A 79 -3.48 19.78 14.06
N ALA A 80 -2.98 19.94 15.29
CA ALA A 80 -1.94 20.92 15.60
C ALA A 80 -0.65 20.64 14.81
N LEU A 81 -0.29 19.36 14.64
CA LEU A 81 0.84 18.95 13.80
C LEU A 81 0.62 19.30 12.31
N GLU A 82 -0.60 19.10 11.78
CA GLU A 82 -0.92 19.50 10.39
C GLU A 82 -0.85 21.02 10.20
N ASP A 83 -1.29 21.79 11.19
CA ASP A 83 -1.38 23.25 11.14
C ASP A 83 -0.02 23.94 11.33
N ARG A 84 0.79 23.47 12.28
CA ARG A 84 2.03 24.16 12.71
C ARG A 84 3.30 23.43 12.33
N GLY A 85 3.22 22.14 11.98
CA GLY A 85 4.38 21.29 11.80
C GLY A 85 4.99 20.80 13.11
N LEU A 86 5.94 19.86 13.02
CA LEU A 86 6.48 19.16 14.18
C LEU A 86 7.25 20.09 15.13
N ASP A 87 8.18 20.88 14.60
CA ASP A 87 9.10 21.69 15.41
C ASP A 87 8.35 22.74 16.25
N GLN A 88 7.35 23.40 15.65
CA GLN A 88 6.54 24.41 16.37
C GLN A 88 5.67 23.78 17.46
N VAL A 89 5.13 22.57 17.22
CA VAL A 89 4.37 21.86 18.24
C VAL A 89 5.28 21.40 19.38
N LEU A 90 6.45 20.82 19.07
CA LEU A 90 7.41 20.37 20.08
C LEU A 90 8.02 21.51 20.90
N ALA A 91 8.10 22.72 20.35
CA ALA A 91 8.49 23.91 21.11
C ALA A 91 7.48 24.28 22.21
N LYS A 92 6.23 23.80 22.11
CA LYS A 92 5.11 24.18 22.98
C LYS A 92 4.52 23.02 23.78
N VAL A 93 4.72 21.78 23.35
CA VAL A 93 4.23 20.56 24.02
C VAL A 93 5.25 19.44 23.82
N GLY A 94 5.66 18.76 24.89
CA GLY A 94 6.56 17.61 24.83
C GLY A 94 5.87 16.33 24.31
N VAL A 95 6.57 15.20 24.45
CA VAL A 95 6.06 13.86 24.10
C VAL A 95 6.33 12.81 25.19
N GLU A 96 6.85 13.23 26.33
CA GLU A 96 7.28 12.35 27.40
C GLU A 96 6.12 12.01 28.34
N PRO A 97 6.02 10.77 28.84
CA PRO A 97 5.02 10.41 29.83
C PRO A 97 5.21 11.22 31.11
N SER A 98 4.11 11.58 31.77
CA SER A 98 4.16 12.13 33.12
C SER A 98 4.16 10.97 34.12
N GLY A 99 5.12 10.95 35.05
CA GLY A 99 5.11 10.03 36.20
C GLY A 99 4.14 10.48 37.31
N GLU A 100 3.52 11.65 37.14
CA GLU A 100 2.56 12.21 38.08
C GLU A 100 1.12 11.86 37.67
N ALA A 101 0.24 11.74 38.67
CA ALA A 101 -1.16 11.46 38.48
C ALA A 101 -1.81 12.45 37.50
N PHE A 102 -2.81 12.02 36.71
CA PHE A 102 -3.42 12.86 35.66
C PHE A 102 -4.02 14.21 36.17
N ASN A 103 -4.29 14.29 37.47
CA ASN A 103 -4.79 15.48 38.17
C ASN A 103 -3.68 16.43 38.67
N SER A 104 -2.41 16.06 38.55
CA SER A 104 -1.26 16.95 38.78
C SER A 104 -1.11 17.98 37.66
N ILE A 105 -0.56 19.15 37.97
CA ILE A 105 -0.23 20.17 36.96
C ILE A 105 1.22 19.93 36.55
N SER A 106 1.44 19.04 35.58
CA SER A 106 2.78 18.70 35.11
C SER A 106 3.25 19.65 34.01
N LEU A 107 4.15 20.57 34.36
CA LEU A 107 4.85 21.48 33.45
C LEU A 107 6.36 21.36 33.67
N GLU A 108 7.15 21.50 32.60
CA GLU A 108 8.60 21.63 32.70
C GLU A 108 8.97 22.88 33.51
N PRO A 109 9.80 22.77 34.57
CA PRO A 109 10.07 23.89 35.47
C PRO A 109 10.66 25.14 34.82
N GLU A 110 11.48 24.99 33.79
CA GLU A 110 12.18 26.12 33.15
C GLU A 110 11.38 26.74 31.99
N THR A 111 10.74 25.90 31.18
CA THR A 111 10.08 26.33 29.94
C THR A 111 8.58 26.54 30.11
N GLY A 112 7.97 26.01 31.18
CA GLY A 112 6.53 25.92 31.34
C GLY A 112 5.86 24.99 30.31
N ARG A 113 6.64 24.25 29.52
CA ARG A 113 6.14 23.35 28.48
C ARG A 113 5.48 22.13 29.13
N PRO A 114 4.23 21.78 28.78
CA PRO A 114 3.60 20.55 29.25
C PRO A 114 4.29 19.31 28.66
N LEU A 115 4.37 18.23 29.44
CA LEU A 115 5.16 17.04 29.10
C LEU A 115 4.66 16.27 27.87
N ASN A 116 3.35 16.21 27.64
CA ASN A 116 2.75 15.53 26.50
C ASN A 116 1.34 16.06 26.20
N PRO A 117 0.79 15.87 24.98
CA PRO A 117 -0.55 16.32 24.62
C PRO A 117 -1.71 15.52 25.25
N MET A 118 -1.46 14.39 25.92
CA MET A 118 -2.51 13.52 26.47
C MET A 118 -2.97 13.94 27.88
N ILE A 119 -2.13 14.71 28.59
CA ILE A 119 -2.51 15.41 29.84
C ILE A 119 -3.27 16.71 29.53
N ASN A 120 -4.01 17.25 30.50
CA ASN A 120 -4.84 18.45 30.29
C ASN A 120 -4.01 19.66 29.87
N ALA A 121 -2.85 19.89 30.50
CA ALA A 121 -2.00 21.03 30.16
C ALA A 121 -1.52 20.98 28.71
N GLY A 122 -1.05 19.82 28.25
CA GLY A 122 -0.66 19.64 26.86
C GLY A 122 -1.82 19.72 25.90
N ALA A 123 -3.00 19.23 26.27
CA ALA A 123 -4.18 19.34 25.44
C ALA A 123 -4.68 20.78 25.28
N ILE A 124 -4.64 21.59 26.34
CA ILE A 124 -4.97 23.02 26.30
C ILE A 124 -3.96 23.75 25.41
N ALA A 125 -2.66 23.50 25.60
CA ALA A 125 -1.61 24.06 24.74
C ALA A 125 -1.81 23.66 23.27
N THR A 126 -2.09 22.38 23.00
CA THR A 126 -2.35 21.84 21.66
C THR A 126 -3.59 22.48 21.02
N THR A 127 -4.66 22.69 21.79
CA THR A 127 -5.88 23.37 21.32
C THR A 127 -5.58 24.82 20.94
N GLY A 128 -4.72 25.50 21.72
CA GLY A 128 -4.26 26.86 21.42
C GLY A 128 -3.46 26.97 20.12
N LEU A 129 -2.85 25.88 19.66
CA LEU A 129 -2.08 25.84 18.41
C LEU A 129 -2.93 25.71 17.15
N VAL A 130 -4.20 25.33 17.25
CA VAL A 130 -5.12 25.20 16.11
C VAL A 130 -5.26 26.57 15.42
N LEU A 131 -4.89 26.63 14.15
CA LEU A 131 -4.89 27.87 13.37
C LEU A 131 -6.32 28.36 13.15
N ALA A 132 -6.51 29.68 13.19
CA ALA A 132 -7.69 30.30 12.61
C ALA A 132 -7.45 30.48 11.11
N LYS A 133 -8.40 30.12 10.27
CA LYS A 133 -8.37 30.46 8.84
C LYS A 133 -9.42 31.55 8.56
N PRO A 134 -9.22 32.40 7.53
CA PRO A 134 -10.15 33.48 7.20
C PRO A 134 -11.61 33.00 6.99
N ASP A 135 -11.77 31.77 6.51
CA ASP A 135 -13.03 31.12 6.17
C ASP A 135 -13.47 30.04 7.18
N ALA A 136 -12.64 29.70 8.16
CA ALA A 136 -12.93 28.66 9.14
C ALA A 136 -12.35 29.01 10.53
N PRO A 137 -13.20 29.39 11.51
CA PRO A 137 -12.76 29.61 12.88
C PRO A 137 -12.20 28.31 13.49
N PRO A 138 -11.34 28.39 14.52
CA PRO A 138 -10.68 27.21 15.10
C PRO A 138 -11.64 26.08 15.48
N MET A 139 -12.80 26.40 16.07
CA MET A 139 -13.78 25.37 16.44
C MET A 139 -14.38 24.65 15.23
N GLN A 140 -14.64 25.36 14.14
CA GLN A 140 -15.12 24.75 12.90
C GLN A 140 -14.07 23.78 12.34
N ARG A 141 -12.79 24.18 12.36
CA ARG A 141 -11.69 23.29 11.93
C ARG A 141 -11.56 22.03 12.78
N ILE A 142 -11.77 22.14 14.09
CA ILE A 142 -11.84 20.99 14.99
C ILE A 142 -12.98 20.07 14.56
N LEU A 143 -14.21 20.58 14.44
CA LEU A 143 -15.38 19.77 14.04
C LEU A 143 -15.22 19.12 12.66
N GLU A 144 -14.70 19.86 11.67
CA GLU A 144 -14.39 19.34 10.33
C GLU A 144 -13.35 18.22 10.40
N THR A 145 -12.30 18.40 11.20
CA THR A 145 -11.28 17.37 11.37
C THR A 145 -11.87 16.11 11.98
N PHE A 146 -12.58 16.21 13.10
CA PHE A 146 -13.26 15.06 13.70
C PHE A 146 -14.26 14.42 12.72
N GLY A 147 -14.92 15.23 11.90
CA GLY A 147 -15.84 14.75 10.87
C GLY A 147 -15.15 13.95 9.74
N ARG A 148 -13.92 14.30 9.36
CA ARG A 148 -13.10 13.49 8.43
C ARG A 148 -12.81 12.10 9.01
N TYR A 149 -12.46 12.04 10.30
CA TYR A 149 -12.23 10.77 10.97
C TYR A 149 -13.52 9.94 11.15
N ALA A 150 -14.61 10.54 11.60
CA ALA A 150 -15.88 9.83 11.84
C ALA A 150 -16.67 9.52 10.55
N GLY A 151 -16.38 10.22 9.46
CA GLY A 151 -17.14 10.12 8.21
C GLY A 151 -18.54 10.73 8.27
N ARG A 152 -18.80 11.63 9.23
CA ARG A 152 -20.07 12.33 9.41
C ARG A 152 -19.85 13.72 10.03
N ARG A 153 -20.88 14.57 9.99
CA ARG A 153 -20.85 15.85 10.72
C ARG A 153 -20.84 15.60 12.23
N MET A 154 -20.05 16.40 12.95
CA MET A 154 -19.92 16.35 14.40
C MET A 154 -20.78 17.42 15.07
N GLU A 155 -21.27 17.10 16.26
CA GLU A 155 -22.13 17.95 17.08
C GLU A 155 -21.51 18.09 18.48
N ILE A 156 -21.86 19.16 19.17
CA ILE A 156 -21.38 19.47 20.52
C ILE A 156 -22.58 19.34 21.47
N ASP A 157 -22.36 18.68 22.60
CA ASP A 157 -23.30 18.71 23.71
C ASP A 157 -23.15 20.04 24.48
N GLU A 158 -24.09 20.95 24.25
CA GLU A 158 -24.09 22.28 24.89
C GLU A 158 -24.34 22.21 26.41
N HIS A 159 -24.96 21.15 26.92
CA HIS A 159 -25.19 20.98 28.36
C HIS A 159 -23.88 20.57 29.06
N VAL A 160 -23.18 19.58 28.52
CA VAL A 160 -21.86 19.16 29.06
C VAL A 160 -20.85 20.29 28.92
N TYR A 161 -20.81 20.99 27.78
CA TYR A 161 -19.92 22.13 27.58
C TYR A 161 -20.11 23.22 28.65
N ARG A 162 -21.36 23.62 28.92
CA ARG A 162 -21.64 24.62 29.97
C ARG A 162 -21.25 24.11 31.34
N SER A 163 -21.61 22.87 31.67
CA SER A 163 -21.29 22.26 32.96
C SER A 163 -19.77 22.17 33.20
N GLU A 164 -18.99 21.77 32.18
CA GLU A 164 -17.53 21.72 32.26
C GLU A 164 -16.91 23.13 32.32
N SER A 165 -17.43 24.07 31.54
CA SER A 165 -16.94 25.45 31.53
C SER A 165 -17.16 26.14 32.88
N GLU A 166 -18.32 25.95 33.52
CA GLU A 166 -18.61 26.56 34.83
C GLU A 166 -17.75 25.99 35.96
N THR A 167 -17.44 24.69 35.93
CA THR A 167 -16.73 23.98 36.99
C THR A 167 -15.22 23.80 36.74
N GLY A 168 -14.74 24.21 35.55
CA GLY A 168 -13.38 23.98 35.05
C GLY A 168 -12.26 24.82 35.68
N HIS A 169 -12.33 25.16 36.97
CA HIS A 169 -11.36 26.03 37.66
C HIS A 169 -9.91 25.53 37.56
N ARG A 170 -9.69 24.22 37.62
CA ARG A 170 -8.35 23.63 37.47
C ARG A 170 -7.77 23.89 36.08
N ASN A 171 -8.57 23.75 35.03
CA ASN A 171 -8.12 24.03 33.67
C ASN A 171 -7.84 25.53 33.48
N ARG A 172 -8.58 26.42 34.15
CA ARG A 172 -8.26 27.87 34.24
C ARG A 172 -6.91 28.15 34.88
N ALA A 173 -6.61 27.51 36.02
CA ALA A 173 -5.28 27.63 36.63
C ALA A 173 -4.18 27.20 35.67
N ILE A 174 -4.35 26.04 35.01
CA ILE A 174 -3.40 25.51 34.02
C ILE A 174 -3.23 26.49 32.85
N SER A 175 -4.31 27.00 32.26
CA SER A 175 -4.22 27.93 31.12
C SER A 175 -3.51 29.24 31.49
N HIS A 176 -3.71 29.76 32.70
CA HIS A 176 -2.99 30.94 33.17
C HIS A 176 -1.50 30.67 33.36
N LEU A 177 -1.12 29.50 33.88
CA LEU A 177 0.29 29.09 33.98
C LEU A 177 0.94 28.98 32.60
N LEU A 178 0.27 28.32 31.65
CA LEU A 178 0.75 28.18 30.27
C LEU A 178 0.89 29.55 29.58
N TYR A 179 -0.07 30.45 29.80
CA TYR A 179 -0.02 31.81 29.26
C TYR A 179 1.14 32.63 29.86
N GLY A 180 1.37 32.51 31.17
CA GLY A 180 2.49 33.18 31.86
C GLY A 180 3.87 32.75 31.34
N HIS A 181 4.02 31.51 30.89
CA HIS A 181 5.24 31.00 30.26
C HIS A 181 5.29 31.21 28.74
N GLY A 182 4.34 31.94 28.15
CA GLY A 182 4.29 32.19 26.71
C GLY A 182 4.00 30.95 25.87
N ILE A 183 3.45 29.88 26.45
CA ILE A 183 3.03 28.69 25.71
C ILE A 183 1.76 28.97 24.90
N LEU A 184 0.81 29.73 25.47
CA LEU A 184 -0.41 30.15 24.79
C LEU A 184 -0.23 31.51 24.11
N GLU A 185 -0.62 31.61 22.84
CA GLU A 185 -0.61 32.85 22.04
C GLU A 185 -1.92 33.64 22.16
N ARG A 186 -3.01 32.98 22.57
CA ARG A 186 -4.34 33.56 22.78
C ARG A 186 -4.65 33.69 24.26
N THR A 187 -5.69 34.44 24.60
CA THR A 187 -6.08 34.59 26.00
C THR A 187 -6.47 33.23 26.60
N PRO A 188 -6.23 33.00 27.90
CA PRO A 188 -6.57 31.74 28.56
C PRO A 188 -8.03 31.30 28.35
N GLU A 189 -8.99 32.22 28.45
CA GLU A 189 -10.42 31.89 28.31
C GLU A 189 -10.79 31.53 26.87
N ASP A 190 -10.21 32.19 25.86
CA ASP A 190 -10.46 31.84 24.45
C ASP A 190 -9.99 30.42 24.12
N VAL A 191 -8.83 30.01 24.64
CA VAL A 191 -8.31 28.65 24.43
C VAL A 191 -9.13 27.63 25.20
N LEU A 192 -9.55 27.97 26.41
CA LEU A 192 -10.38 27.09 27.23
C LEU A 192 -11.77 26.88 26.67
N ASP A 193 -12.40 27.91 26.11
CA ASP A 193 -13.69 27.76 25.43
C ASP A 193 -13.61 26.71 24.33
N LEU A 194 -12.56 26.79 23.48
CA LEU A 194 -12.30 25.79 22.44
C LEU A 194 -12.06 24.40 23.03
N TYR A 195 -11.30 24.30 24.12
CA TYR A 195 -10.98 23.01 24.75
C TYR A 195 -12.21 22.35 25.39
N PHE A 196 -13.07 23.10 26.07
CA PHE A 196 -14.31 22.57 26.63
C PHE A 196 -15.28 22.13 25.54
N ARG A 197 -15.43 22.93 24.47
CA ARG A 197 -16.23 22.55 23.29
C ARG A 197 -15.70 21.29 22.62
N GLN A 198 -14.38 21.15 22.51
CA GLN A 198 -13.73 19.95 22.00
C GLN A 198 -14.05 18.70 22.85
N CYS A 199 -13.95 18.78 24.17
CA CYS A 199 -14.28 17.67 25.06
C CYS A 199 -15.77 17.26 24.99
N SER A 200 -16.63 18.22 24.67
CA SER A 200 -18.08 18.05 24.57
C SER A 200 -18.58 17.56 23.21
N ILE A 201 -17.69 17.21 22.27
CA ILE A 201 -18.10 16.64 20.97
C ILE A 201 -18.78 15.27 21.16
N LEU A 202 -19.94 15.08 20.54
CA LEU A 202 -20.71 13.84 20.61
C LEU A 202 -20.19 12.78 19.63
N VAL A 203 -19.86 11.61 20.18
CA VAL A 203 -19.39 10.43 19.46
C VAL A 203 -20.15 9.19 19.91
N THR A 204 -19.98 8.11 19.15
CA THR A 204 -20.42 6.75 19.48
C THR A 204 -19.21 5.82 19.52
N ALA A 205 -19.36 4.61 20.07
CA ALA A 205 -18.30 3.61 20.02
C ALA A 205 -17.91 3.30 18.56
N ARG A 206 -18.89 3.28 17.64
CA ARG A 206 -18.64 3.17 16.20
C ARG A 206 -17.80 4.32 15.65
N ASP A 207 -18.07 5.56 16.05
CA ASP A 207 -17.27 6.71 15.60
C ASP A 207 -15.83 6.56 16.09
N LEU A 208 -15.63 6.22 17.37
CA LEU A 208 -14.28 5.98 17.92
C LEU A 208 -13.53 4.87 17.16
N ALA A 209 -14.21 3.79 16.81
CA ALA A 209 -13.63 2.71 16.01
C ALA A 209 -13.20 3.21 14.62
N LEU A 210 -14.02 4.04 13.97
CA LEU A 210 -13.66 4.69 12.69
C LEU A 210 -12.48 5.64 12.84
N MET A 211 -12.45 6.47 13.89
CA MET A 211 -11.35 7.39 14.16
C MET A 211 -10.04 6.61 14.36
N GLY A 212 -10.09 5.54 15.17
CA GLY A 212 -8.97 4.63 15.35
C GLY A 212 -8.54 3.93 14.07
N ALA A 213 -9.50 3.54 13.22
CA ALA A 213 -9.21 2.87 11.96
C ALA A 213 -8.58 3.81 10.92
N CYS A 214 -8.88 5.11 10.97
CA CYS A 214 -8.14 6.10 10.20
C CYS A 214 -6.66 6.11 10.59
N LEU A 215 -6.36 6.09 11.90
CA LEU A 215 -4.98 6.03 12.38
C LEU A 215 -4.32 4.68 12.04
N ALA A 216 -5.05 3.57 12.11
CA ALA A 216 -4.55 2.26 11.68
C ALA A 216 -4.25 2.23 10.17
N ASN A 217 -5.04 2.93 9.37
CA ASN A 217 -4.94 2.99 7.91
C ASN A 217 -4.15 4.21 7.41
N ASN A 218 -3.05 4.52 8.10
CA ASN A 218 -2.10 5.58 7.73
C ASN A 218 -2.74 6.96 7.45
N GLY A 219 -3.79 7.29 8.22
CA GLY A 219 -4.49 8.56 8.18
C GLY A 219 -5.68 8.63 7.22
N VAL A 220 -6.00 7.56 6.51
CA VAL A 220 -7.12 7.49 5.55
C VAL A 220 -8.32 6.82 6.19
N ASN A 221 -9.48 7.47 6.13
CA ASN A 221 -10.73 6.87 6.58
C ASN A 221 -11.09 5.68 5.67
N PRO A 222 -11.11 4.44 6.20
CA PRO A 222 -11.22 3.24 5.37
C PRO A 222 -12.61 3.05 4.76
N VAL A 223 -13.63 3.77 5.25
CA VAL A 223 -14.99 3.71 4.72
C VAL A 223 -15.25 4.81 3.68
N THR A 224 -14.71 6.01 3.89
CA THR A 224 -14.98 7.16 3.02
C THR A 224 -13.86 7.46 2.03
N GLY A 225 -12.66 6.91 2.23
CA GLY A 225 -11.45 7.22 1.45
C GLY A 225 -10.85 8.61 1.73
N VAL A 226 -11.43 9.39 2.64
CA VAL A 226 -10.97 10.75 2.95
C VAL A 226 -9.70 10.70 3.80
N VAL A 227 -8.71 11.53 3.47
CA VAL A 227 -7.50 11.73 4.30
C VAL A 227 -7.88 12.54 5.55
N ALA A 228 -8.00 11.84 6.68
CA ALA A 228 -8.31 12.41 7.99
C ALA A 228 -7.11 13.11 8.63
N ILE A 229 -5.90 12.60 8.38
CA ILE A 229 -4.62 13.20 8.77
C ILE A 229 -3.54 12.79 7.78
N GLN A 230 -2.57 13.66 7.54
CA GLN A 230 -1.39 13.31 6.75
C GLN A 230 -0.58 12.17 7.38
N SER A 231 -0.26 11.15 6.58
CA SER A 231 0.43 9.92 7.01
C SER A 231 1.68 10.16 7.87
N ARG A 232 2.49 11.18 7.55
CA ARG A 232 3.70 11.52 8.29
C ARG A 232 3.49 11.86 9.77
N TYR A 233 2.28 12.22 10.19
CA TYR A 233 1.95 12.54 11.58
C TYR A 233 1.28 11.40 12.34
N VAL A 234 0.79 10.37 11.63
CA VAL A 234 0.07 9.24 12.22
C VAL A 234 0.94 8.52 13.23
N GLU A 235 2.19 8.20 12.86
CA GLU A 235 3.15 7.56 13.76
C GLU A 235 3.34 8.39 15.04
N LYS A 236 3.44 9.72 14.94
CA LYS A 236 3.66 10.59 16.10
C LYS A 236 2.45 10.61 17.04
N VAL A 237 1.24 10.63 16.50
CA VAL A 237 0.01 10.50 17.29
C VAL A 237 -0.04 9.13 17.99
N LEU A 238 0.23 8.05 17.26
CA LEU A 238 0.21 6.69 17.81
C LEU A 238 1.30 6.45 18.86
N SER A 239 2.51 7.00 18.68
CA SER A 239 3.58 6.92 19.66
C SER A 239 3.15 7.54 20.99
N VAL A 240 2.61 8.75 20.95
CA VAL A 240 2.17 9.44 22.17
C VAL A 240 0.93 8.79 22.78
N MET A 241 0.00 8.27 21.97
CA MET A 241 -1.11 7.46 22.49
C MET A 241 -0.61 6.20 23.20
N SER A 242 0.44 5.55 22.69
CA SER A 242 1.01 4.35 23.29
C SER A 242 1.66 4.66 24.64
N THR A 243 2.43 5.74 24.75
CA THR A 243 3.20 6.04 25.96
C THR A 243 2.43 6.85 27.00
N CYS A 244 1.44 7.65 26.58
CA CYS A 244 0.78 8.64 27.43
C CYS A 244 -0.76 8.54 27.45
N GLY A 245 -1.37 7.70 26.61
CA GLY A 245 -2.81 7.76 26.35
C GLY A 245 -3.71 7.16 27.43
N MET A 246 -3.19 6.25 28.25
CA MET A 246 -3.93 5.61 29.34
C MET A 246 -3.50 6.14 30.72
N TYR A 247 -3.01 7.38 30.77
CA TYR A 247 -2.54 8.04 32.00
C TYR A 247 -1.46 7.21 32.71
N ASP A 248 -1.53 7.11 34.04
CA ASP A 248 -0.63 6.30 34.89
C ASP A 248 -0.69 4.80 34.56
N PHE A 249 -1.69 4.36 33.79
CA PHE A 249 -1.82 2.99 33.32
C PHE A 249 -1.11 2.72 31.99
N SER A 250 -0.54 3.72 31.32
CA SER A 250 0.03 3.59 29.96
C SER A 250 1.14 2.53 29.88
N GLY A 251 2.03 2.46 30.87
CA GLY A 251 3.08 1.43 30.90
C GLY A 251 2.52 0.01 31.00
N SER A 252 1.63 -0.23 31.96
CA SER A 252 0.94 -1.52 32.11
C SER A 252 0.04 -1.85 30.92
N TRP A 253 -0.53 -0.84 30.26
CA TRP A 253 -1.36 -1.01 29.08
C TRP A 253 -0.56 -1.53 27.89
N VAL A 254 0.58 -0.90 27.59
CA VAL A 254 1.46 -1.37 26.51
C VAL A 254 1.98 -2.77 26.81
N TYR A 255 2.24 -3.12 28.07
CA TYR A 255 2.70 -4.46 28.45
C TYR A 255 1.62 -5.56 28.30
N ASN A 256 0.37 -5.28 28.68
CA ASN A 256 -0.68 -6.30 28.72
C ASN A 256 -1.59 -6.33 27.49
N VAL A 257 -1.78 -5.20 26.81
CA VAL A 257 -2.73 -5.04 25.69
C VAL A 257 -2.00 -4.67 24.40
N GLY A 258 -1.01 -3.76 24.48
CA GLY A 258 -0.17 -3.45 23.34
C GLY A 258 -0.85 -2.74 22.18
N MET A 259 -2.01 -2.10 22.36
CA MET A 259 -2.66 -1.29 21.32
C MET A 259 -2.61 0.18 21.69
N PRO A 260 -2.02 1.10 20.91
CA PRO A 260 -2.14 2.55 21.18
C PRO A 260 -3.58 2.95 21.49
N ALA A 261 -3.82 3.60 22.62
CA ALA A 261 -5.18 3.87 23.07
C ALA A 261 -5.33 5.20 23.81
N LYS A 262 -6.56 5.71 23.86
CA LYS A 262 -6.94 6.85 24.70
C LYS A 262 -8.30 6.58 25.32
N SER A 263 -8.35 6.71 26.64
CA SER A 263 -9.58 6.65 27.44
C SER A 263 -10.18 8.03 27.68
N GLY A 264 -11.49 8.10 27.87
CA GLY A 264 -12.23 9.27 28.29
C GLY A 264 -13.14 8.97 29.47
N VAL A 265 -13.23 9.92 30.40
CA VAL A 265 -14.09 9.88 31.59
C VAL A 265 -15.59 9.74 31.30
N GLY A 266 -16.02 9.94 30.05
CA GLY A 266 -17.35 9.59 29.60
C GLY A 266 -17.58 8.09 29.44
N GLY A 267 -16.59 7.23 29.74
CA GLY A 267 -16.68 5.78 29.58
C GLY A 267 -16.21 5.27 28.22
N GLY A 268 -15.68 6.15 27.37
CA GLY A 268 -15.20 5.79 26.04
C GLY A 268 -13.74 5.33 26.04
N ILE A 269 -13.40 4.39 25.16
CA ILE A 269 -12.01 4.06 24.81
C ILE A 269 -11.87 3.97 23.30
N MET A 270 -10.87 4.64 22.76
CA MET A 270 -10.39 4.45 21.39
C MET A 270 -9.06 3.71 21.45
N ALA A 271 -8.97 2.54 20.83
CA ALA A 271 -7.73 1.77 20.70
C ALA A 271 -7.43 1.50 19.22
N VAL A 272 -6.15 1.35 18.88
CA VAL A 272 -5.68 1.22 17.50
C VAL A 272 -4.68 0.08 17.42
N LEU A 273 -4.88 -0.83 16.47
CA LEU A 273 -3.86 -1.78 16.05
C LEU A 273 -3.36 -1.36 14.66
N PRO A 274 -2.16 -0.75 14.56
CA PRO A 274 -1.67 -0.19 13.30
C PRO A 274 -1.65 -1.22 12.17
N GLY A 275 -2.12 -0.82 10.98
CA GLY A 275 -2.23 -1.68 9.80
C GLY A 275 -3.38 -2.68 9.81
N GLN A 276 -4.16 -2.80 10.91
CA GLN A 276 -5.20 -3.83 11.02
C GLN A 276 -6.60 -3.25 11.25
N PHE A 277 -6.83 -2.55 12.38
CA PHE A 277 -8.15 -2.01 12.72
C PHE A 277 -8.10 -0.91 13.79
N GLY A 278 -9.19 -0.16 13.89
CA GLY A 278 -9.53 0.66 15.05
C GLY A 278 -10.63 0.02 15.89
N LEU A 279 -10.55 0.19 17.20
CA LEU A 279 -11.50 -0.30 18.18
C LEU A 279 -12.08 0.89 18.96
N GLY A 280 -13.40 0.90 19.09
CA GLY A 280 -14.14 1.90 19.85
C GLY A 280 -15.07 1.22 20.84
N LEU A 281 -14.97 1.65 22.09
CA LEU A 281 -15.69 1.08 23.22
C LEU A 281 -16.41 2.18 23.98
N PHE A 282 -17.54 1.83 24.57
CA PHE A 282 -18.30 2.71 25.43
C PHE A 282 -18.94 1.93 26.58
N SER A 283 -18.59 2.28 27.81
CA SER A 283 -19.21 1.80 29.04
C SER A 283 -18.97 2.83 30.15
N PRO A 284 -20.01 3.52 30.67
CA PRO A 284 -19.87 4.63 31.63
C PRO A 284 -19.12 4.32 32.93
N PRO A 285 -19.29 3.16 33.60
CA PRO A 285 -18.60 2.88 34.86
C PRO A 285 -17.07 2.87 34.71
N LEU A 286 -16.40 3.67 35.54
CA LEU A 286 -14.95 3.83 35.57
C LEU A 286 -14.31 3.09 36.76
N ASP A 287 -13.09 2.61 36.58
CA ASP A 287 -12.23 2.10 37.64
C ASP A 287 -11.63 3.24 38.50
N GLU A 288 -10.87 2.88 39.54
CA GLU A 288 -10.19 3.84 40.43
C GLU A 288 -9.19 4.77 39.70
N LYS A 289 -8.78 4.41 38.49
CA LYS A 289 -7.85 5.17 37.64
C LYS A 289 -8.58 6.04 36.61
N GLY A 290 -9.91 6.09 36.65
CA GLY A 290 -10.73 6.92 35.76
C GLY A 290 -10.88 6.35 34.34
N ASN A 291 -10.66 5.06 34.16
CA ASN A 291 -10.82 4.38 32.86
C ASN A 291 -12.05 3.47 32.86
N SER A 292 -12.69 3.28 31.70
CA SER A 292 -13.84 2.39 31.58
C SER A 292 -13.47 0.95 31.99
N LEU A 293 -14.13 0.42 33.04
CA LEU A 293 -13.83 -0.89 33.61
C LEU A 293 -14.03 -2.00 32.56
N ARG A 294 -15.24 -2.08 31.99
CA ARG A 294 -15.58 -3.06 30.95
C ARG A 294 -14.80 -2.80 29.65
N GLY A 295 -14.52 -1.53 29.34
CA GLY A 295 -13.73 -1.17 28.16
C GLY A 295 -12.30 -1.70 28.23
N ILE A 296 -11.62 -1.56 29.36
CA ILE A 296 -10.26 -2.13 29.54
C ILE A 296 -10.32 -3.66 29.42
N GLU A 297 -11.28 -4.31 30.07
CA GLU A 297 -11.39 -5.76 30.02
C GLU A 297 -11.66 -6.28 28.60
N ALA A 298 -12.51 -5.59 27.83
CA ALA A 298 -12.72 -5.89 26.42
C ALA A 298 -11.41 -5.85 25.61
N CYS A 299 -10.60 -4.80 25.80
CA CYS A 299 -9.31 -4.66 25.12
C CYS A 299 -8.32 -5.77 25.52
N LYS A 300 -8.27 -6.15 26.80
CA LYS A 300 -7.41 -7.23 27.29
C LYS A 300 -7.80 -8.57 26.68
N ARG A 301 -9.09 -8.90 26.68
CA ARG A 301 -9.63 -10.13 26.09
C ARG A 301 -9.35 -10.21 24.59
N LEU A 302 -9.66 -9.14 23.85
CA LEU A 302 -9.37 -9.06 22.41
C LEU A 302 -7.87 -9.24 22.12
N SER A 303 -7.00 -8.56 22.88
CA SER A 303 -5.55 -8.67 22.72
C SER A 303 -5.05 -10.09 23.00
N GLY A 304 -5.45 -10.68 24.13
CA GLY A 304 -5.00 -12.01 24.56
C GLY A 304 -5.53 -13.13 23.67
N ASP A 305 -6.83 -13.11 23.34
CA ASP A 305 -7.50 -14.20 22.61
C ASP A 305 -7.01 -14.31 21.17
N PHE A 306 -6.57 -13.20 20.56
CA PHE A 306 -6.13 -13.13 19.16
C PHE A 306 -4.66 -12.73 18.97
N ALA A 307 -3.87 -12.61 20.05
CA ALA A 307 -2.49 -12.11 20.02
C ALA A 307 -2.35 -10.73 19.33
N LEU A 308 -3.32 -9.84 19.55
CA LEU A 308 -3.40 -8.51 18.93
C LEU A 308 -2.57 -7.51 19.74
N HIS A 309 -1.26 -7.49 19.46
CA HIS A 309 -0.30 -6.66 20.17
C HIS A 309 0.62 -5.95 19.17
N LEU A 310 0.92 -4.66 19.38
CA LEU A 310 1.77 -3.84 18.49
C LEU A 310 3.15 -4.49 18.22
N PHE A 311 3.78 -5.06 19.24
CA PHE A 311 5.05 -5.79 19.12
C PHE A 311 4.93 -7.23 18.62
N HIS A 312 3.71 -7.73 18.38
CA HIS A 312 3.50 -9.02 17.71
C HIS A 312 3.43 -8.80 16.20
N VAL A 313 4.60 -8.71 15.57
CA VAL A 313 4.72 -8.45 14.13
C VAL A 313 4.89 -9.78 13.38
N ALA A 314 4.12 -9.97 12.30
CA ALA A 314 4.30 -11.11 11.40
C ALA A 314 5.72 -11.11 10.81
N ARG A 315 6.35 -12.28 10.71
CA ARG A 315 7.69 -12.39 10.12
C ARG A 315 7.59 -12.15 8.60
N SER A 316 8.00 -10.98 8.13
CA SER A 316 8.23 -10.76 6.69
C SER A 316 9.52 -11.45 6.29
N THR A 317 9.42 -12.59 5.59
CA THR A 317 10.55 -13.30 4.98
C THR A 317 10.48 -13.18 3.46
N SER A 318 11.59 -13.40 2.75
CA SER A 318 11.63 -13.46 1.28
C SER A 318 10.53 -14.37 0.69
N ALA A 319 10.19 -15.47 1.37
CA ALA A 319 9.14 -16.42 0.96
C ALA A 319 7.73 -15.81 0.90
N THR A 320 7.47 -14.69 1.59
CA THR A 320 6.16 -14.01 1.55
C THR A 320 6.04 -13.03 0.40
N VAL A 321 7.18 -12.49 -0.08
CA VAL A 321 7.24 -11.41 -1.07
C VAL A 321 7.67 -11.88 -2.45
N ILE A 322 8.60 -12.83 -2.55
CA ILE A 322 8.97 -13.46 -3.81
C ILE A 322 7.96 -14.55 -4.11
N ARG A 323 7.09 -14.28 -5.08
CA ARG A 323 6.05 -15.21 -5.53
C ARG A 323 6.63 -16.32 -6.40
N LEU A 324 7.51 -15.94 -7.32
CA LEU A 324 8.08 -16.84 -8.31
C LEU A 324 9.43 -16.33 -8.78
N VAL A 325 10.37 -17.25 -8.97
CA VAL A 325 11.64 -16.99 -9.65
C VAL A 325 11.78 -17.98 -10.79
N TYR A 326 12.11 -17.48 -11.99
CA TYR A 326 12.34 -18.31 -13.16
C TYR A 326 13.32 -17.66 -14.13
N ASP A 327 13.80 -18.45 -15.08
CA ASP A 327 14.70 -18.01 -16.15
C ASP A 327 13.99 -18.02 -17.51
N SER A 328 14.57 -17.32 -18.49
CA SER A 328 14.00 -17.22 -19.84
C SER A 328 14.02 -18.53 -20.62
N ALA A 329 14.84 -19.51 -20.20
CA ALA A 329 14.86 -20.84 -20.83
C ALA A 329 13.59 -21.66 -20.46
N LYS A 330 13.05 -21.46 -19.25
CA LYS A 330 11.80 -22.10 -18.81
C LYS A 330 10.55 -21.34 -19.25
N ARG A 331 10.62 -20.02 -19.38
CA ARG A 331 9.51 -19.16 -19.80
C ARG A 331 10.02 -18.04 -20.68
N SER A 332 9.75 -18.14 -21.98
CA SER A 332 10.07 -17.11 -22.96
C SER A 332 8.97 -16.07 -23.09
N SER A 333 9.30 -14.98 -23.80
CA SER A 333 8.31 -14.05 -24.33
C SER A 333 7.33 -14.75 -25.28
N ARG A 334 6.21 -14.09 -25.57
CA ARG A 334 5.20 -14.56 -26.52
C ARG A 334 5.60 -14.36 -27.98
N ARG A 335 6.74 -13.75 -28.26
CA ARG A 335 7.24 -13.55 -29.62
C ARG A 335 7.54 -14.90 -30.27
N ARG A 336 7.05 -15.08 -31.50
CA ARG A 336 7.43 -16.25 -32.30
C ARG A 336 8.87 -16.08 -32.78
N ARG A 337 9.68 -17.10 -32.52
CA ARG A 337 11.10 -17.17 -32.85
C ARG A 337 11.35 -18.34 -33.81
N ASN A 338 12.37 -18.22 -34.64
CA ASN A 338 12.80 -19.32 -35.50
C ASN A 338 13.57 -20.39 -34.70
N SER A 339 13.83 -21.55 -35.30
CA SER A 339 14.48 -22.68 -34.62
C SER A 339 15.88 -22.34 -34.09
N SER A 340 16.65 -21.53 -34.82
CA SER A 340 18.01 -21.13 -34.42
C SER A 340 17.99 -20.21 -33.19
N GLU A 341 17.10 -19.21 -33.19
CA GLU A 341 16.86 -18.34 -32.03
C GLU A 341 16.39 -19.15 -30.81
N LEU A 342 15.47 -20.10 -31.01
CA LEU A 342 14.98 -20.98 -29.92
C LEU A 342 16.11 -21.82 -29.32
N SER A 343 17.01 -22.34 -30.15
CA SER A 343 18.20 -23.08 -29.68
C SER A 343 19.15 -22.19 -28.88
N ILE A 344 19.37 -20.94 -29.32
CA ILE A 344 20.17 -19.96 -28.57
C ILE A 344 19.52 -19.68 -27.20
N LEU A 345 18.22 -19.41 -27.17
CA LEU A 345 17.50 -19.13 -25.93
C LEU A 345 17.42 -20.34 -24.99
N ALA A 346 17.33 -21.57 -25.52
CA ALA A 346 17.41 -22.77 -24.70
C ALA A 346 18.79 -22.93 -24.04
N ALA A 347 19.87 -22.58 -24.72
CA ALA A 347 21.24 -22.67 -24.21
C ALA A 347 21.58 -21.50 -23.26
N GLN A 348 21.18 -20.27 -23.62
CA GLN A 348 21.62 -19.04 -22.96
C GLN A 348 20.55 -18.36 -22.12
N GLY A 349 19.28 -18.79 -22.18
CA GLY A 349 18.17 -18.16 -21.47
C GLY A 349 18.28 -18.18 -19.94
N HIS A 350 19.17 -19.00 -19.38
CA HIS A 350 19.51 -18.98 -17.95
C HIS A 350 20.17 -17.67 -17.50
N ARG A 351 20.78 -16.92 -18.45
CA ARG A 351 21.38 -15.59 -18.25
C ARG A 351 20.35 -14.48 -18.03
N VAL A 352 19.06 -14.77 -18.21
CA VAL A 352 17.94 -13.86 -17.92
C VAL A 352 17.13 -14.44 -16.77
N ARG A 353 16.94 -13.67 -15.69
CA ARG A 353 16.19 -14.12 -14.51
C ARG A 353 15.09 -13.14 -14.12
N VAL A 354 13.90 -13.68 -13.85
CA VAL A 354 12.71 -12.94 -13.47
C VAL A 354 12.33 -13.24 -12.02
N TYR A 355 12.07 -12.18 -11.27
CA TYR A 355 11.54 -12.20 -9.91
C TYR A 355 10.14 -11.57 -9.91
N GLU A 356 9.10 -12.39 -9.76
CA GLU A 356 7.74 -11.91 -9.54
C GLU A 356 7.55 -11.59 -8.06
N LEU A 357 7.31 -10.32 -7.71
CA LEU A 357 7.06 -9.89 -6.34
C LEU A 357 5.57 -9.72 -6.07
N GLN A 358 5.16 -9.81 -4.80
CA GLN A 358 3.79 -9.62 -4.36
C GLN A 358 3.70 -9.00 -2.96
N GLY A 359 2.56 -8.37 -2.66
CA GLY A 359 2.27 -7.82 -1.34
C GLY A 359 2.82 -6.40 -1.15
N GLU A 360 3.02 -5.99 0.11
CA GLU A 360 3.68 -4.72 0.43
C GLU A 360 5.19 -4.92 0.54
N LEU A 361 5.94 -4.07 -0.16
CA LEU A 361 7.40 -3.98 -0.01
C LEU A 361 7.74 -2.99 1.10
N LEU A 362 8.12 -3.56 2.25
CA LEU A 362 8.70 -2.88 3.40
C LEU A 362 10.20 -3.15 3.48
N PHE A 363 10.94 -2.31 4.23
CA PHE A 363 12.40 -2.39 4.36
C PHE A 363 12.96 -3.82 4.43
N GLY A 364 12.52 -4.63 5.41
CA GLY A 364 13.05 -5.99 5.59
C GLY A 364 12.78 -6.92 4.41
N SER A 365 11.61 -6.80 3.78
CA SER A 365 11.30 -7.58 2.58
C SER A 365 12.07 -7.12 1.34
N ALA A 366 12.28 -5.81 1.17
CA ALA A 366 13.06 -5.27 0.07
C ALA A 366 14.54 -5.66 0.20
N GLU A 367 15.09 -5.65 1.42
CA GLU A 367 16.44 -6.16 1.70
C GLU A 367 16.55 -7.65 1.37
N SER A 368 15.58 -8.46 1.81
CA SER A 368 15.63 -9.91 1.57
C SER A 368 15.51 -10.25 0.09
N VAL A 369 14.70 -9.50 -0.67
CA VAL A 369 14.65 -9.59 -2.14
C VAL A 369 15.98 -9.17 -2.75
N GLY A 370 16.59 -8.09 -2.27
CA GLY A 370 17.88 -7.62 -2.75
C GLY A 370 18.99 -8.64 -2.52
N LEU A 371 19.06 -9.25 -1.33
CA LEU A 371 20.01 -10.32 -1.04
C LEU A 371 19.81 -11.55 -1.92
N GLU A 372 18.57 -11.97 -2.15
CA GLU A 372 18.28 -13.08 -3.06
C GLU A 372 18.75 -12.79 -4.49
N ILE A 373 18.49 -11.58 -4.99
CA ILE A 373 18.94 -11.13 -6.32
C ILE A 373 20.47 -11.13 -6.38
N LEU A 374 21.14 -10.55 -5.40
CA LEU A 374 22.61 -10.48 -5.35
C LEU A 374 23.24 -11.88 -5.25
N THR A 375 22.65 -12.78 -4.47
CA THR A 375 23.13 -14.17 -4.32
C THR A 375 23.03 -14.93 -5.64
N GLY A 376 21.93 -14.72 -6.38
CA GLY A 376 21.70 -15.36 -7.67
C GLY A 376 22.35 -14.67 -8.86
N MET A 377 23.09 -13.57 -8.66
CA MET A 377 23.50 -12.72 -9.77
C MET A 377 24.62 -13.33 -10.61
N SER A 378 25.51 -14.17 -10.06
CA SER A 378 26.77 -14.60 -10.72
C SER A 378 26.58 -15.23 -12.11
N GLU A 379 25.44 -15.89 -12.35
CA GLU A 379 25.12 -16.61 -13.60
C GLU A 379 24.15 -15.86 -14.52
N VAL A 380 23.88 -14.58 -14.22
CA VAL A 380 22.83 -13.79 -14.85
C VAL A 380 23.39 -12.46 -15.34
N ASP A 381 22.99 -12.05 -16.54
CA ASP A 381 23.31 -10.74 -17.12
C ASP A 381 22.12 -9.78 -17.09
N TYR A 382 20.90 -10.34 -17.20
CA TYR A 382 19.66 -9.59 -17.23
C TYR A 382 18.73 -10.02 -16.11
N LEU A 383 18.36 -9.09 -15.24
CA LEU A 383 17.48 -9.29 -14.10
C LEU A 383 16.19 -8.49 -14.33
N ILE A 384 15.04 -9.12 -14.13
CA ILE A 384 13.72 -8.49 -14.26
C ILE A 384 12.98 -8.64 -12.93
N VAL A 385 12.51 -7.54 -12.37
CA VAL A 385 11.69 -7.51 -11.15
C VAL A 385 10.28 -7.06 -11.51
N ASP A 386 9.32 -7.98 -11.42
CA ASP A 386 7.91 -7.69 -11.69
C ASP A 386 7.17 -7.20 -10.44
N LEU A 387 6.63 -5.98 -10.54
CA LEU A 387 5.91 -5.30 -9.46
C LEU A 387 4.38 -5.31 -9.68
N ARG A 388 3.85 -6.05 -10.65
CA ARG A 388 2.40 -6.09 -10.96
C ARG A 388 1.52 -6.40 -9.75
N ARG A 389 1.98 -7.26 -8.84
CA ARG A 389 1.23 -7.68 -7.64
C ARG A 389 1.71 -7.00 -6.37
N VAL A 390 2.57 -6.00 -6.49
CA VAL A 390 3.01 -5.17 -5.37
C VAL A 390 1.98 -4.07 -5.16
N ILE A 391 1.39 -4.04 -3.97
CA ILE A 391 0.31 -3.09 -3.63
C ILE A 391 0.83 -1.78 -3.04
N GLY A 392 2.07 -1.78 -2.54
CA GLY A 392 2.71 -0.59 -1.98
C GLY A 392 4.22 -0.78 -1.79
N VAL A 393 4.96 0.33 -1.81
CA VAL A 393 6.41 0.38 -1.55
C VAL A 393 6.68 1.57 -0.63
N ASP A 394 7.29 1.31 0.53
CA ASP A 394 7.68 2.37 1.47
C ASP A 394 8.93 3.14 0.98
N HIS A 395 9.25 4.26 1.64
CA HIS A 395 10.39 5.08 1.20
C HIS A 395 11.73 4.34 1.33
N ALA A 396 11.91 3.57 2.41
CA ALA A 396 13.13 2.82 2.64
C ALA A 396 13.36 1.74 1.56
N SER A 397 12.31 1.04 1.15
CA SER A 397 12.36 0.03 0.08
C SER A 397 12.69 0.66 -1.27
N ILE A 398 12.20 1.87 -1.56
CA ILE A 398 12.61 2.60 -2.76
C ILE A 398 14.12 2.85 -2.75
N LEU A 399 14.70 3.25 -1.61
CA LEU A 399 16.14 3.46 -1.49
C LEU A 399 16.93 2.15 -1.66
N VAL A 400 16.49 1.07 -1.00
CA VAL A 400 17.13 -0.25 -1.12
C VAL A 400 17.13 -0.75 -2.56
N LEU A 401 15.99 -0.67 -3.26
CA LEU A 401 15.88 -1.10 -4.66
C LEU A 401 16.68 -0.19 -5.62
N SER A 402 16.80 1.10 -5.30
CA SER A 402 17.60 2.03 -6.10
C SER A 402 19.10 1.74 -5.94
N GLU A 403 19.57 1.47 -4.72
CA GLU A 403 20.95 1.05 -4.46
C GLU A 403 21.25 -0.30 -5.11
N LEU A 404 20.31 -1.25 -5.06
CA LEU A 404 20.42 -2.54 -5.74
C LEU A 404 20.61 -2.37 -7.25
N TYR A 405 19.82 -1.49 -7.88
CA TYR A 405 19.97 -1.15 -9.30
C TYR A 405 21.37 -0.61 -9.60
N THR A 406 21.84 0.37 -8.81
CA THR A 406 23.17 0.96 -8.97
C THR A 406 24.26 -0.09 -8.83
N ARG A 407 24.17 -0.96 -7.82
CA ARG A 407 25.15 -2.01 -7.58
C ARG A 407 25.21 -3.03 -8.71
N ILE A 408 24.07 -3.51 -9.20
CA ILE A 408 24.01 -4.46 -10.33
C ILE A 408 24.60 -3.82 -11.59
N SER A 409 24.29 -2.54 -11.83
CA SER A 409 24.82 -1.79 -12.96
C SER A 409 26.35 -1.64 -12.91
N THR A 410 26.93 -1.43 -11.71
CA THR A 410 28.40 -1.34 -11.56
C THR A 410 29.14 -2.65 -11.84
N GLU A 411 28.44 -3.78 -11.74
CA GLU A 411 28.98 -5.12 -12.05
C GLU A 411 28.77 -5.48 -13.53
N GLY A 412 28.32 -4.53 -14.37
CA GLY A 412 28.10 -4.70 -15.81
C GLY A 412 26.81 -5.43 -16.18
N LYS A 413 25.91 -5.66 -15.21
CA LYS A 413 24.65 -6.38 -15.38
C LYS A 413 23.49 -5.39 -15.49
N ARG A 414 22.34 -5.86 -15.98
CA ARG A 414 21.15 -5.01 -16.17
C ARG A 414 20.00 -5.45 -15.28
N LEU A 415 19.43 -4.51 -14.53
CA LEU A 415 18.22 -4.69 -13.73
C LEU A 415 17.07 -3.87 -14.31
N PHE A 416 15.96 -4.54 -14.60
CA PHE A 416 14.74 -3.92 -15.10
C PHE A 416 13.58 -4.08 -14.11
N PHE A 417 12.71 -3.08 -14.05
CA PHE A 417 11.47 -3.15 -13.29
C PHE A 417 10.25 -3.17 -14.24
N THR A 418 9.24 -3.98 -13.93
CA THR A 418 8.00 -4.04 -14.73
C THR A 418 6.77 -3.59 -13.96
N ASP A 419 5.78 -3.05 -14.66
CA ASP A 419 4.48 -2.64 -14.13
C ASP A 419 4.54 -1.59 -13.00
N CYS A 420 5.43 -0.60 -13.12
CA CYS A 420 5.59 0.47 -12.12
C CYS A 420 4.49 1.56 -12.20
N ARG A 421 3.35 1.31 -12.86
CA ARG A 421 2.34 2.34 -13.18
C ARG A 421 1.78 3.06 -11.96
N ASN A 422 1.56 2.30 -10.88
CA ASN A 422 1.00 2.81 -9.62
C ASN A 422 2.08 3.28 -8.62
N LEU A 423 3.36 3.24 -9.00
CA LEU A 423 4.50 3.52 -8.12
C LEU A 423 5.21 4.81 -8.54
N TYR A 424 4.48 5.93 -8.58
CA TYR A 424 5.00 7.22 -9.05
C TYR A 424 6.29 7.66 -8.33
N ARG A 425 6.33 7.56 -6.99
CA ARG A 425 7.51 7.95 -6.20
C ARG A 425 8.73 7.11 -6.51
N PHE A 426 8.53 5.80 -6.66
CA PHE A 426 9.58 4.85 -7.03
C PHE A 426 10.17 5.21 -8.40
N ARG A 427 9.30 5.41 -9.42
CA ARG A 427 9.72 5.83 -10.76
C ARG A 427 10.51 7.14 -10.74
N LYS A 428 10.03 8.13 -9.99
CA LYS A 428 10.68 9.44 -9.87
C LYS A 428 12.05 9.36 -9.19
N GLN A 429 12.22 8.47 -8.22
CA GLN A 429 13.51 8.26 -7.56
C GLN A 429 14.49 7.55 -8.49
N LEU A 430 14.08 6.44 -9.12
CA LEU A 430 14.91 5.72 -10.10
C LEU A 430 15.41 6.62 -11.22
N GLN A 431 14.57 7.53 -11.74
CA GLN A 431 14.97 8.50 -12.76
C GLN A 431 16.04 9.50 -12.33
N ARG A 432 16.33 9.62 -11.03
CA ARG A 432 17.34 10.52 -10.48
C ARG A 432 18.66 9.84 -10.18
N GLU A 433 18.72 8.51 -10.26
CA GLU A 433 19.93 7.76 -9.93
C GLU A 433 21.03 7.98 -11.00
N PRO A 434 22.31 8.10 -10.59
CA PRO A 434 23.42 8.29 -11.52
C PRO A 434 23.52 7.14 -12.55
N GLY A 435 23.69 7.48 -13.83
CA GLY A 435 23.76 6.50 -14.94
C GLY A 435 22.42 6.24 -15.64
N VAL A 436 21.30 6.63 -15.03
CA VAL A 436 19.97 6.55 -15.65
C VAL A 436 19.83 7.64 -16.72
N GLY A 437 19.83 7.24 -18.00
CA GLY A 437 19.76 8.12 -19.17
C GLY A 437 21.06 8.23 -19.99
N GLN A 438 22.14 7.57 -19.57
CA GLN A 438 23.35 7.40 -20.39
C GLN A 438 23.35 6.08 -21.17
N ASP A 439 22.59 5.07 -20.73
CA ASP A 439 22.37 3.80 -21.43
C ASP A 439 21.11 3.91 -22.32
N PRO A 440 21.15 3.49 -23.60
CA PRO A 440 19.98 3.46 -24.48
C PRO A 440 18.90 2.46 -24.03
N ALA A 441 19.17 1.53 -23.11
CA ALA A 441 18.17 0.58 -22.65
C ALA A 441 17.13 1.16 -21.68
N PRO A 442 15.86 0.75 -21.79
CA PRO A 442 14.80 1.24 -20.92
C PRO A 442 14.95 0.69 -19.49
N LEU A 443 14.88 1.58 -18.50
CA LEU A 443 14.97 1.21 -17.08
C LEU A 443 13.73 0.44 -16.57
N HIS A 444 12.59 0.61 -17.23
CA HIS A 444 11.36 -0.10 -16.90
C HIS A 444 10.57 -0.44 -18.14
N PHE A 445 9.82 -1.54 -18.07
CA PHE A 445 8.88 -1.97 -19.11
C PHE A 445 7.44 -1.91 -18.60
N ALA A 446 6.49 -1.86 -19.54
CA ALA A 446 5.07 -1.90 -19.22
C ALA A 446 4.66 -3.22 -18.53
N ASP A 447 5.24 -4.34 -18.98
CA ASP A 447 5.03 -5.67 -18.44
C ASP A 447 6.26 -6.56 -18.65
N THR A 448 6.21 -7.75 -18.05
CA THR A 448 7.26 -8.77 -18.08
C THR A 448 7.49 -9.37 -19.47
N ASP A 449 6.47 -9.40 -20.34
CA ASP A 449 6.58 -10.01 -21.67
C ASP A 449 7.50 -9.16 -22.56
N HIS A 450 7.30 -7.85 -22.56
CA HIS A 450 8.18 -6.92 -23.28
C HIS A 450 9.60 -6.88 -22.72
N ALA A 451 9.74 -6.99 -21.39
CA ALA A 451 11.06 -7.04 -20.75
C ALA A 451 11.83 -8.32 -21.15
N LEU A 452 11.15 -9.47 -21.15
CA LEU A 452 11.70 -10.75 -21.61
C LEU A 452 12.08 -10.67 -23.09
N GLU A 453 11.19 -10.18 -23.95
CA GLU A 453 11.44 -10.05 -25.39
C GLU A 453 12.72 -9.23 -25.66
N TRP A 454 12.87 -8.10 -24.97
CA TRP A 454 14.04 -7.25 -25.13
C TRP A 454 15.33 -7.97 -24.68
N CYS A 455 15.30 -8.69 -23.57
CA CYS A 455 16.46 -9.45 -23.08
C CYS A 455 16.82 -10.61 -24.03
N GLU A 456 15.82 -11.32 -24.54
CA GLU A 456 15.98 -12.38 -25.54
C GLU A 456 16.61 -11.84 -26.83
N ASP A 457 16.17 -10.68 -27.31
CA ASP A 457 16.75 -10.01 -28.47
C ASP A 457 18.24 -9.70 -28.28
N GLN A 458 18.64 -9.27 -27.07
CA GLN A 458 20.06 -9.03 -26.78
C GLN A 458 20.88 -10.34 -26.79
N LEU A 459 20.39 -11.39 -26.12
CA LEU A 459 21.08 -12.68 -26.10
C LEU A 459 21.25 -13.27 -27.51
N ILE A 460 20.22 -13.15 -28.35
CA ILE A 460 20.27 -13.60 -29.74
C ILE A 460 21.29 -12.76 -30.53
N ALA A 461 21.25 -11.44 -30.40
CA ALA A 461 22.18 -10.55 -31.10
C ALA A 461 23.64 -10.81 -30.69
N GLU A 462 23.92 -11.00 -29.40
CA GLU A 462 25.23 -11.39 -28.87
C GLU A 462 25.70 -12.73 -29.47
N ALA A 463 24.85 -13.76 -29.43
CA ALA A 463 25.15 -15.09 -29.94
C ALA A 463 25.42 -15.09 -31.46
N MET A 464 24.66 -14.29 -32.22
CA MET A 464 24.87 -14.15 -33.68
C MET A 464 26.14 -13.36 -34.01
N ALA A 465 26.51 -12.36 -33.20
CA ALA A 465 27.75 -11.61 -33.36
C ALA A 465 28.99 -12.48 -33.08
N ASP A 466 28.88 -13.45 -32.18
CA ASP A 466 29.94 -14.42 -31.85
C ASP A 466 30.11 -15.55 -32.88
N GLY A 467 29.48 -15.43 -34.06
CA GLY A 467 29.70 -16.34 -35.18
C GLY A 467 28.98 -17.69 -35.04
N ILE A 468 27.88 -17.74 -34.28
CA ILE A 468 26.92 -18.86 -34.37
C ILE A 468 26.23 -18.74 -35.73
N ASP A 469 26.85 -19.33 -36.75
CA ASP A 469 26.46 -19.25 -38.15
C ASP A 469 25.08 -19.90 -38.34
N THR A 470 24.07 -19.08 -38.63
CA THR A 470 22.75 -19.51 -39.10
C THR A 470 22.90 -20.01 -40.53
N MET A 471 23.43 -21.22 -40.69
CA MET A 471 23.50 -21.87 -42.00
C MET A 471 22.10 -22.05 -42.58
N ALA A 472 22.03 -21.95 -43.92
CA ALA A 472 20.86 -22.28 -44.71
C ALA A 472 20.18 -23.55 -44.18
N VAL A 473 18.87 -23.45 -43.93
CA VAL A 473 18.09 -24.57 -43.42
C VAL A 473 17.86 -25.53 -44.58
N ASP A 474 18.47 -26.72 -44.53
CA ASP A 474 18.26 -27.76 -45.52
C ASP A 474 16.76 -28.12 -45.61
N LEU A 475 16.30 -28.56 -46.79
CA LEU A 475 14.90 -28.91 -47.01
C LEU A 475 14.38 -29.92 -45.97
N SER A 476 15.24 -30.83 -45.50
CA SER A 476 14.92 -31.82 -44.47
C SER A 476 14.57 -31.22 -43.11
N GLN A 477 15.00 -29.99 -42.83
CA GLN A 477 14.80 -29.29 -41.57
C GLN A 477 13.62 -28.30 -41.61
N GLN A 478 12.93 -28.22 -42.75
CA GLN A 478 11.77 -27.35 -42.92
C GLN A 478 10.55 -27.93 -42.19
N TYR A 479 9.70 -27.06 -41.64
CA TYR A 479 8.57 -27.47 -40.80
C TYR A 479 7.63 -28.52 -41.46
N LEU A 480 7.36 -28.38 -42.76
CA LEU A 480 6.48 -29.31 -43.49
C LEU A 480 7.16 -30.63 -43.89
N CYS A 481 8.49 -30.72 -43.75
CA CYS A 481 9.27 -31.92 -44.07
C CYS A 481 9.56 -32.78 -42.83
N ILE A 482 9.14 -32.33 -41.64
CA ILE A 482 9.33 -33.09 -40.40
C ILE A 482 8.60 -34.43 -40.50
N GLY A 483 9.37 -35.52 -40.43
CA GLY A 483 8.87 -36.89 -40.50
C GLY A 483 8.89 -37.52 -41.90
N MET A 484 9.31 -36.78 -42.94
CA MET A 484 9.58 -37.35 -44.26
C MET A 484 10.88 -38.15 -44.25
N THR A 485 10.91 -39.23 -45.01
CA THR A 485 12.10 -40.03 -45.28
C THR A 485 13.06 -39.30 -46.21
N ALA A 486 14.34 -39.72 -46.24
CA ALA A 486 15.33 -39.12 -47.12
C ALA A 486 14.95 -39.25 -48.62
N GLU A 487 14.28 -40.33 -49.00
CA GLU A 487 13.78 -40.54 -50.36
C GLU A 487 12.66 -39.55 -50.72
N GLU A 488 11.69 -39.36 -49.82
CA GLU A 488 10.59 -38.40 -50.01
C GLU A 488 11.08 -36.94 -50.06
N ILE A 489 12.11 -36.59 -49.28
CA ILE A 489 12.73 -35.27 -49.32
C ILE A 489 13.43 -35.03 -50.66
N GLU A 490 14.09 -36.06 -51.21
CA GLU A 490 14.75 -35.96 -52.51
C GLU A 490 13.73 -35.89 -53.66
N GLU A 491 12.62 -36.64 -53.60
CA GLU A 491 11.51 -36.50 -54.54
C GLU A 491 10.92 -35.09 -54.50
N LEU A 492 10.68 -34.55 -53.30
CA LEU A 492 10.19 -33.18 -53.12
C LEU A 492 11.15 -32.16 -53.72
N ARG A 493 12.46 -32.32 -53.48
CA ARG A 493 13.51 -31.47 -54.03
C ARG A 493 13.52 -31.50 -55.56
N GLN A 494 13.33 -32.67 -56.17
CA GLN A 494 13.27 -32.84 -57.62
C GLN A 494 11.98 -32.31 -58.24
N SER A 495 10.89 -32.25 -57.47
CA SER A 495 9.60 -31.68 -57.93
C SER A 495 9.59 -30.15 -57.98
N GLY A 496 10.53 -29.50 -57.29
CA GLY A 496 10.65 -28.05 -57.20
C GLY A 496 11.80 -27.47 -58.01
N THR A 497 11.88 -26.15 -58.04
CA THR A 497 13.01 -25.41 -58.62
C THR A 497 13.52 -24.38 -57.61
N GLU A 498 14.84 -24.30 -57.41
CA GLU A 498 15.45 -23.25 -56.59
C GLU A 498 15.30 -21.89 -57.29
N GLN A 499 14.83 -20.88 -56.55
CA GLN A 499 14.73 -19.50 -57.04
C GLN A 499 15.48 -18.55 -56.11
N ARG A 500 16.24 -17.63 -56.70
CA ARG A 500 16.95 -16.55 -55.99
C ARG A 500 16.34 -15.22 -56.40
N LEU A 501 15.69 -14.55 -55.45
CA LEU A 501 14.97 -13.31 -55.70
C LEU A 501 15.73 -12.15 -55.03
N PRO A 502 15.93 -11.02 -55.73
CA PRO A 502 16.47 -9.81 -55.13
C PRO A 502 15.57 -9.29 -54.01
N THR A 503 16.15 -8.51 -53.12
CA THR A 503 15.44 -7.75 -52.09
C THR A 503 14.35 -6.84 -52.67
N GLY A 504 13.18 -6.75 -52.01
CA GLY A 504 12.04 -5.94 -52.46
C GLY A 504 11.24 -6.52 -53.62
N THR A 505 11.47 -7.77 -53.99
CA THR A 505 10.75 -8.46 -55.07
C THR A 505 9.39 -8.94 -54.57
N LEU A 506 8.32 -8.54 -55.26
CA LEU A 506 6.98 -9.09 -55.04
C LEU A 506 6.91 -10.52 -55.62
N ILE A 507 6.72 -11.52 -54.76
CA ILE A 507 6.67 -12.93 -55.13
C ILE A 507 5.30 -13.28 -55.71
N PHE A 508 4.24 -12.90 -55.00
CA PHE A 508 2.87 -12.95 -55.53
C PHE A 508 1.97 -11.94 -54.83
N ALA A 509 0.90 -11.54 -55.52
CA ALA A 509 -0.11 -10.62 -55.00
C ALA A 509 -1.37 -11.36 -54.54
N THR A 510 -2.13 -10.70 -53.68
CA THR A 510 -3.48 -11.14 -53.29
C THR A 510 -4.35 -11.33 -54.54
N GLY A 511 -5.09 -12.42 -54.61
CA GLY A 511 -5.93 -12.76 -55.75
C GLY A 511 -5.20 -13.52 -56.87
N ALA A 512 -3.87 -13.68 -56.82
CA ALA A 512 -3.15 -14.52 -57.79
C ALA A 512 -3.58 -16.00 -57.70
N PRO A 513 -3.46 -16.79 -58.78
CA PRO A 513 -3.59 -18.24 -58.71
C PRO A 513 -2.52 -18.84 -57.77
N ALA A 514 -2.84 -19.97 -57.15
CA ALA A 514 -1.99 -20.62 -56.16
C ALA A 514 -1.42 -21.94 -56.71
N ASP A 515 -0.43 -21.80 -57.61
CA ASP A 515 0.12 -22.93 -58.38
C ASP A 515 1.42 -23.50 -57.76
N ALA A 516 1.91 -22.88 -56.69
CA ALA A 516 3.12 -23.28 -55.99
C ALA A 516 3.09 -22.91 -54.49
N MET A 517 3.96 -23.52 -53.71
CA MET A 517 4.34 -23.12 -52.36
C MET A 517 5.86 -22.96 -52.30
N TYR A 518 6.35 -22.21 -51.33
CA TYR A 518 7.75 -21.80 -51.28
C TYR A 518 8.36 -22.16 -49.94
N PHE A 519 9.52 -22.82 -49.99
CA PHE A 519 10.37 -23.10 -48.84
C PHE A 519 11.48 -22.05 -48.77
N ILE A 520 11.68 -21.46 -47.59
CA ILE A 520 12.70 -20.42 -47.41
C ILE A 520 13.99 -21.10 -46.93
N TYR A 521 14.98 -21.17 -47.82
CA TYR A 521 16.32 -21.67 -47.50
C TYR A 521 17.19 -20.60 -46.84
N SER A 522 17.09 -19.36 -47.32
CA SER A 522 17.80 -18.19 -46.83
C SER A 522 17.03 -16.90 -47.14
N GLY A 523 17.25 -15.85 -46.34
CA GLY A 523 16.55 -14.56 -46.46
C GLY A 523 15.18 -14.52 -45.77
N GLU A 524 14.50 -13.38 -45.86
CA GLU A 524 13.19 -13.14 -45.25
C GLU A 524 12.17 -12.64 -46.27
N VAL A 525 10.91 -12.98 -46.03
CA VAL A 525 9.76 -12.47 -46.79
C VAL A 525 8.73 -11.87 -45.85
N GLU A 526 8.09 -10.80 -46.31
CA GLU A 526 6.98 -10.15 -45.63
C GLU A 526 5.65 -10.61 -46.24
N VAL A 527 4.70 -10.96 -45.39
CA VAL A 527 3.31 -11.24 -45.79
C VAL A 527 2.43 -10.07 -45.36
N TRP A 528 1.71 -9.46 -46.29
CA TRP A 528 0.95 -8.23 -46.03
C TRP A 528 -0.34 -8.14 -46.87
N ILE A 529 -1.28 -7.31 -46.43
CA ILE A 529 -2.54 -7.02 -47.15
C ILE A 529 -2.74 -5.52 -47.33
N ASP A 530 -3.42 -5.12 -48.40
CA ASP A 530 -3.80 -3.72 -48.62
C ASP A 530 -4.88 -3.30 -47.61
N ALA A 531 -4.56 -2.35 -46.74
CA ALA A 531 -5.44 -1.80 -45.71
C ALA A 531 -5.95 -0.39 -46.06
N GLY A 532 -5.75 0.10 -47.29
CA GLY A 532 -6.22 1.38 -47.80
C GLY A 532 -5.29 2.00 -48.85
N PRO A 533 -5.63 3.17 -49.43
CA PRO A 533 -4.77 3.85 -50.39
C PRO A 533 -3.45 4.25 -49.69
N ALA A 534 -2.35 3.58 -50.05
CA ALA A 534 -1.01 3.73 -49.48
C ALA A 534 -0.80 3.22 -48.03
N HIS A 535 -1.58 2.24 -47.57
CA HIS A 535 -1.32 1.53 -46.33
C HIS A 535 -1.33 0.02 -46.56
N HIS A 536 -0.17 -0.61 -46.36
CA HIS A 536 0.00 -2.06 -46.28
C HIS A 536 0.07 -2.49 -44.81
N LEU A 537 -0.77 -3.46 -44.42
CA LEU A 537 -0.75 -4.07 -43.10
C LEU A 537 0.08 -5.35 -43.17
N ARG A 538 1.25 -5.33 -42.53
CA ARG A 538 2.08 -6.52 -42.34
C ARG A 538 1.38 -7.51 -41.41
N LEU A 539 1.12 -8.71 -41.90
CA LEU A 539 0.55 -9.81 -41.12
C LEU A 539 1.63 -10.58 -40.37
N THR A 540 2.74 -10.89 -41.05
CA THR A 540 3.89 -11.61 -40.46
C THR A 540 5.14 -11.43 -41.32
N THR A 541 6.31 -11.70 -40.74
CA THR A 541 7.57 -11.93 -41.47
C THR A 541 7.91 -13.41 -41.36
N LEU A 542 8.44 -14.00 -42.43
CA LEU A 542 8.85 -15.41 -42.49
C LEU A 542 10.31 -15.48 -42.90
N GLY A 543 11.08 -16.34 -42.23
CA GLY A 543 12.53 -16.50 -42.43
C GLY A 543 12.91 -17.94 -42.80
N PRO A 544 14.22 -18.26 -42.78
CA PRO A 544 14.72 -19.58 -43.14
C PRO A 544 14.09 -20.69 -42.29
N GLY A 545 13.71 -21.81 -42.91
CA GLY A 545 13.01 -22.92 -42.25
C GLY A 545 11.48 -22.81 -42.26
N MET A 546 10.94 -21.69 -42.73
CA MET A 546 9.50 -21.46 -42.86
C MET A 546 9.02 -21.63 -44.30
N VAL A 547 7.70 -21.79 -44.43
CA VAL A 547 7.01 -22.00 -45.70
C VAL A 547 5.93 -20.95 -45.88
N PHE A 548 5.68 -20.55 -47.13
CA PHE A 548 4.54 -19.71 -47.47
C PHE A 548 3.85 -20.14 -48.77
N GLY A 549 2.57 -19.80 -48.87
CA GLY A 549 1.72 -20.09 -50.04
C GLY A 549 1.01 -21.44 -49.99
N GLU A 550 1.28 -22.26 -48.99
CA GLU A 550 0.71 -23.59 -48.75
C GLU A 550 -0.81 -23.57 -48.57
N VAL A 551 -1.36 -22.59 -47.84
CA VAL A 551 -2.80 -22.53 -47.55
C VAL A 551 -3.63 -22.39 -48.83
N ALA A 552 -3.18 -21.56 -49.77
CA ALA A 552 -3.91 -21.33 -51.01
C ALA A 552 -3.76 -22.51 -51.99
N LEU A 553 -2.59 -23.15 -52.00
CA LEU A 553 -2.28 -24.32 -52.82
C LEU A 553 -3.13 -25.53 -52.39
N VAL A 554 -3.14 -25.86 -51.09
CA VAL A 554 -3.85 -27.03 -50.54
C VAL A 554 -5.37 -26.88 -50.66
N ASN A 555 -5.89 -25.67 -50.49
CA ASN A 555 -7.34 -25.42 -50.56
C ASN A 555 -7.85 -25.14 -51.98
N HIS A 556 -6.98 -25.15 -53.00
CA HIS A 556 -7.31 -24.76 -54.38
C HIS A 556 -8.02 -23.39 -54.47
N LYS A 557 -7.52 -22.40 -53.72
CA LYS A 557 -8.07 -21.02 -53.68
C LYS A 557 -7.06 -20.01 -54.18
N ARG A 558 -7.52 -18.79 -54.47
CA ARG A 558 -6.64 -17.65 -54.79
C ARG A 558 -5.83 -17.22 -53.56
N ARG A 559 -4.65 -16.62 -53.77
CA ARG A 559 -3.80 -16.08 -52.71
C ARG A 559 -4.57 -15.06 -51.87
N THR A 560 -4.45 -15.15 -50.55
CA THR A 560 -5.19 -14.31 -49.59
C THR A 560 -4.40 -13.11 -49.07
N ALA A 561 -3.11 -13.04 -49.40
CA ALA A 561 -2.20 -11.96 -49.02
C ALA A 561 -1.12 -11.76 -50.10
N ASN A 562 -0.49 -10.59 -50.07
CA ASN A 562 0.70 -10.26 -50.85
C ASN A 562 1.94 -10.78 -50.12
N VAL A 563 2.95 -11.23 -50.87
CA VAL A 563 4.24 -11.66 -50.31
C VAL A 563 5.38 -11.05 -51.10
N SER A 564 6.33 -10.42 -50.42
CA SER A 564 7.53 -9.80 -51.02
C SER A 564 8.78 -10.11 -50.20
N THR A 565 9.95 -10.17 -50.84
CA THR A 565 11.23 -10.29 -50.13
C THR A 565 11.51 -9.03 -49.32
N LEU A 566 11.90 -9.18 -48.05
CA LEU A 566 12.08 -8.06 -47.12
C LEU A 566 13.36 -7.28 -47.46
N ALA A 567 13.29 -5.96 -47.41
CA ALA A 567 14.47 -5.09 -47.42
C ALA A 567 15.28 -5.29 -46.15
N ALA A 568 16.57 -5.65 -46.32
CA ALA A 568 17.52 -5.76 -45.22
C ALA A 568 17.70 -4.43 -44.49
#